data_AF-A0A7X4L438-F1
#
_entry.id   AF-A0A7X4L438-F1
#
_cell.length_a   1.000
_cell.length_b   1.000
_cell.length_c   1.000
_cell.angle_alpha   90.00
_cell.angle_beta   90.00
_cell.angle_gamma   90.00
#
_symmetry.space_group_name_H-M   'P 1'
#
loop_
_entity.id
_entity.type
_entity.pdbx_description
1 polymer ?
#
loop_
_entity_poly.entity_id
_entity_poly.type
_entity_poly.pdbx_seq_one_letter_code
_entity_poly.pdbx_strand_id
1 'polypeptide(L)'
;MADRFTTREDCIEMLQEAYKRLNRYPKKSDFTVEEVAAIKSFLGPWPRALEAGGILPDRSAEREAEKKQKRIAAKRRQTQYKIERQKNNRKDETVNEDDK
;
A
#
# COMPACT_ATOMS: atom_id res chain seq x y z
N MET A 1 -32.89 15.25 5.65
CA MET A 1 -31.47 15.56 5.88
C MET A 1 -30.74 15.28 4.59
N ALA A 2 -30.22 16.30 3.92
CA ALA A 2 -29.56 16.14 2.63
C ALA A 2 -28.34 15.23 2.74
N ASP A 3 -28.16 14.40 1.72
CA ASP A 3 -27.10 13.43 1.48
C ASP A 3 -25.72 14.10 1.44
N ARG A 4 -25.18 14.49 2.61
CA ARG A 4 -23.86 15.13 2.75
C ARG A 4 -22.69 14.16 2.51
N PHE A 5 -22.95 12.97 2.00
CA PHE A 5 -21.93 11.95 1.76
C PHE A 5 -21.86 11.57 0.28
N THR A 6 -22.28 12.47 -0.61
CA THR A 6 -22.32 12.20 -2.05
C THR A 6 -20.95 12.27 -2.69
N THR A 7 -20.02 13.06 -2.13
CA THR A 7 -18.70 13.26 -2.74
C THR A 7 -17.53 12.87 -1.83
N ARG A 8 -16.37 12.73 -2.47
CA ARG A 8 -15.09 12.45 -1.80
C ARG A 8 -14.67 13.62 -0.92
N GLU A 9 -14.94 14.84 -1.36
CA GLU A 9 -14.57 16.09 -0.71
C GLU A 9 -15.36 16.28 0.58
N ASP A 10 -16.67 15.97 0.58
CA ASP A 10 -17.50 16.03 1.79
C ASP A 10 -16.94 15.12 2.90
N CYS A 11 -16.48 13.91 2.52
CA CYS A 11 -15.86 12.98 3.46
C CYS A 11 -14.54 13.52 4.04
N ILE A 12 -13.78 14.29 3.26
CA ILE A 12 -12.53 14.93 3.71
C ILE A 12 -12.84 16.08 4.66
N GLU A 13 -13.77 16.96 4.31
CA GLU A 13 -14.18 18.08 5.16
C GLU A 13 -14.68 17.59 6.51
N MET A 14 -15.53 16.57 6.53
CA MET A 14 -16.03 15.97 7.77
C MET A 14 -14.90 15.45 8.67
N LEU A 15 -13.89 14.79 8.10
CA LEU A 15 -12.72 14.32 8.85
C LEU A 15 -11.92 15.49 9.43
N GLN A 16 -11.74 16.56 8.66
CA GLN A 16 -11.02 17.76 9.09
C GLN A 16 -11.78 18.54 10.18
N GLU A 17 -13.10 18.67 10.05
CA GLU A 17 -13.97 19.28 11.06
C GLU A 17 -13.92 18.48 12.37
N ALA A 18 -14.03 17.14 12.29
CA ALA A 18 -13.90 16.27 13.44
C ALA A 18 -12.52 16.42 14.10
N TYR A 19 -11.45 16.51 13.32
CA TYR A 19 -10.09 16.71 13.84
C TYR A 19 -9.95 18.04 14.57
N LYS A 20 -10.45 19.14 13.98
CA LYS A 20 -10.46 20.48 14.60
C LYS A 20 -11.30 20.50 15.90
N ARG A 21 -12.49 19.88 15.87
CA ARG A 21 -13.43 19.84 17.00
C ARG A 21 -12.90 19.02 18.17
N LEU A 22 -12.29 17.87 17.88
CA LEU A 22 -11.81 16.94 18.92
C LEU A 22 -10.41 17.28 19.42
N ASN A 23 -9.65 18.10 18.68
CA ASN A 23 -8.24 18.41 18.93
C ASN A 23 -7.36 17.15 19.13
N ARG A 24 -7.78 16.05 18.50
CA ARG A 24 -7.13 14.74 18.48
C ARG A 24 -7.50 14.03 17.19
N TYR A 25 -6.77 12.96 16.87
CA TYR A 25 -7.10 12.12 15.73
C TYR A 25 -8.52 11.53 15.81
N PRO A 26 -9.35 11.71 14.75
CA PRO A 26 -10.66 11.10 14.68
C PRO A 26 -10.54 9.58 14.60
N LYS A 27 -11.29 8.89 15.46
CA LYS A 27 -11.44 7.44 15.50
C LYS A 27 -12.76 7.07 14.84
N LYS A 28 -12.88 5.83 14.36
CA LYS A 28 -14.13 5.32 13.75
C LYS A 28 -15.34 5.44 14.67
N SER A 29 -15.14 5.31 15.99
CA SER A 29 -16.19 5.45 17.00
C SER A 29 -16.72 6.86 17.17
N ASP A 30 -16.04 7.87 16.60
CA ASP A 30 -16.49 9.26 16.65
C ASP A 30 -17.55 9.58 15.56
N PHE A 31 -17.88 8.60 14.72
CA PHE A 31 -18.77 8.70 13.57
C PHE A 31 -19.87 7.64 13.60
N THR A 32 -20.95 7.89 12.88
CA THR A 32 -22.02 6.92 12.66
C THR A 32 -21.56 5.79 11.73
N VAL A 33 -22.27 4.66 11.74
CA VAL A 33 -21.95 3.52 10.86
C VAL A 33 -22.03 3.91 9.39
N GLU A 34 -22.99 4.75 9.04
CA GLU A 34 -23.21 5.27 7.68
C GLU A 34 -22.07 6.18 7.24
N GLU A 35 -21.64 7.10 8.11
CA GLU A 35 -20.47 7.97 7.87
C GLU A 35 -19.19 7.15 7.66
N VAL A 36 -18.96 6.15 8.52
CA VAL A 36 -17.79 5.27 8.39
C VAL A 36 -17.84 4.50 7.07
N ALA A 37 -19.02 4.05 6.65
CA ALA A 37 -19.20 3.36 5.37
C ALA A 37 -18.92 4.29 4.19
N ALA A 38 -19.41 5.52 4.21
CA ALA A 38 -19.15 6.53 3.18
C ALA A 38 -17.65 6.89 3.10
N ILE A 39 -17.03 7.24 4.22
CA ILE A 39 -15.58 7.52 4.31
C ILE A 39 -14.78 6.37 3.70
N LYS A 40 -15.15 5.13 4.06
CA LYS A 40 -14.45 3.93 3.56
C LYS A 40 -14.66 3.73 2.06
N SER A 41 -15.85 4.03 1.55
CA SER A 41 -16.17 3.93 0.12
C SER A 41 -15.33 4.90 -0.72
N PHE A 42 -15.26 6.17 -0.30
CA PHE A 42 -14.59 7.22 -1.07
C PHE A 42 -13.07 7.33 -0.82
N LEU A 43 -12.63 7.17 0.42
CA LEU A 43 -11.25 7.41 0.84
C LEU A 43 -10.46 6.12 1.12
N GLY A 44 -11.15 4.98 1.13
CA GLY A 44 -10.55 3.67 1.37
C GLY A 44 -10.35 3.38 2.87
N PRO A 45 -9.35 2.54 3.24
CA PRO A 45 -9.16 2.14 4.62
C PRO A 45 -8.83 3.35 5.52
N TRP A 46 -9.29 3.33 6.77
CA TRP A 46 -9.23 4.47 7.70
C TRP A 46 -7.89 5.22 7.76
N PRO A 47 -6.72 4.58 7.84
CA PRO A 47 -5.44 5.31 7.82
C PRO A 47 -5.24 6.11 6.52
N ARG A 48 -5.67 5.56 5.38
CA ARG A 48 -5.64 6.23 4.07
C ARG A 48 -6.60 7.41 4.02
N ALA A 49 -7.75 7.29 4.68
CA ALA A 49 -8.70 8.39 4.79
C ALA A 49 -8.12 9.57 5.60
N LEU A 50 -7.40 9.28 6.68
CA LEU A 50 -6.71 10.31 7.47
C LEU A 50 -5.54 10.94 6.71
N GLU A 51 -4.79 10.17 5.91
CA GLU A 51 -3.79 10.71 4.97
C GLU A 51 -4.45 11.62 3.93
N ALA A 52 -5.57 11.20 3.34
CA ALA A 52 -6.31 11.99 2.35
C ALA A 52 -6.88 13.30 2.91
N GLY A 53 -7.25 13.31 4.20
CA GLY A 53 -7.67 14.51 4.91
C GLY A 53 -6.53 15.43 5.35
N GLY A 54 -5.27 15.07 5.08
CA GLY A 54 -4.09 15.82 5.54
C GLY A 54 -3.88 15.77 7.06
N ILE A 55 -4.56 14.85 7.75
CA ILE A 55 -4.48 14.67 9.20
C ILE A 55 -3.26 13.83 9.56
N LEU A 56 -2.99 12.77 8.77
CA LEU A 56 -1.74 12.02 8.83
C LEU A 56 -0.80 12.44 7.69
N PRO A 57 0.54 12.33 7.88
CA PRO A 57 1.48 12.52 6.79
C PRO A 57 1.22 11.50 5.68
N ASP A 58 1.25 11.93 4.41
CA ASP A 58 1.06 11.02 3.29
C ASP A 58 2.29 10.12 3.09
N ARG A 59 2.11 8.83 3.36
CA ARG A 59 3.12 7.78 3.18
C ARG A 59 2.90 6.96 1.90
N SER A 60 2.11 7.46 0.96
CA SER A 60 1.84 6.79 -0.32
C SER A 60 3.13 6.53 -1.10
N ALA A 61 4.00 7.53 -1.22
CA ALA A 61 5.27 7.45 -1.93
C ALA A 61 6.22 6.40 -1.33
N GLU A 62 6.37 6.39 0.00
CA GLU A 62 7.18 5.39 0.72
C GLU A 62 6.70 3.95 0.43
N ARG A 63 5.38 3.72 0.49
CA ARG A 63 4.79 2.39 0.23
C ARG A 63 4.98 1.95 -1.21
N GLU A 64 4.84 2.86 -2.18
CA GLU A 64 5.08 2.54 -3.59
C GLU A 64 6.57 2.26 -3.85
N ALA A 65 7.48 2.99 -3.20
CA ALA A 65 8.91 2.71 -3.25
C ALA A 65 9.24 1.32 -2.67
N GLU A 66 8.67 0.96 -1.51
CA GLU A 66 8.88 -0.34 -0.88
C GLU A 66 8.37 -1.49 -1.76
N LYS A 67 7.17 -1.37 -2.34
CA LYS A 67 6.64 -2.35 -3.32
C LYS A 67 7.57 -2.51 -4.52
N LYS A 68 8.06 -1.39 -5.07
CA LYS A 68 9.01 -1.39 -6.18
C LYS A 68 10.31 -2.09 -5.80
N GLN A 69 10.86 -1.82 -4.62
CA GLN A 69 12.06 -2.49 -4.10
C GLN A 69 11.85 -4.00 -3.95
N LYS A 70 10.74 -4.45 -3.36
CA LYS A 70 10.39 -5.88 -3.26
C LYS A 70 10.30 -6.54 -4.63
N ARG A 71 9.66 -5.88 -5.61
CA ARG A 71 9.58 -6.37 -6.99
C ARG A 71 10.95 -6.50 -7.65
N ILE A 72 11.83 -5.51 -7.45
CA ILE A 72 13.21 -5.55 -7.95
C ILE A 72 13.98 -6.70 -7.30
N ALA A 73 13.88 -6.86 -5.98
CA ALA A 73 14.55 -7.94 -5.24
C ALA A 73 14.08 -9.33 -5.71
N ALA A 74 12.76 -9.51 -5.91
CA ALA A 74 12.21 -10.75 -6.44
C ALA A 74 12.74 -11.07 -7.84
N LYS A 75 12.76 -10.08 -8.74
CA LYS A 75 13.36 -10.25 -10.07
C LYS A 75 14.84 -10.59 -10.00
N ARG A 76 15.61 -9.92 -9.13
CA ARG A 76 17.04 -10.21 -8.93
C ARG A 76 17.26 -11.66 -8.47
N ARG A 77 16.48 -12.14 -7.50
CA ARG A 77 16.55 -13.55 -7.03
C ARG A 77 16.24 -14.54 -8.15
N GLN A 78 15.19 -14.28 -8.94
CA GLN A 78 14.84 -15.15 -10.08
C GLN A 78 15.94 -15.18 -11.14
N THR A 79 16.52 -14.02 -11.47
CA THR A 79 17.63 -13.95 -12.43
C THR A 79 18.85 -14.69 -11.90
N GLN A 80 19.23 -14.48 -10.63
CA GLN A 80 20.34 -15.18 -10.00
C GLN A 80 20.15 -16.71 -10.06
N TYR A 81 18.96 -17.19 -9.68
CA TYR A 81 18.62 -18.61 -9.73
C TYR A 81 18.77 -19.20 -11.15
N LYS A 82 18.31 -18.48 -12.18
CA LYS A 82 18.46 -18.92 -13.57
C LYS A 82 19.92 -19.00 -14.00
N ILE A 83 20.73 -18.01 -13.62
CA ILE A 83 22.17 -18.01 -13.93
C ILE A 83 22.89 -19.16 -13.21
N GLU A 84 22.60 -19.36 -11.92
CA GLU A 84 23.17 -20.45 -11.11
C GLU A 84 22.86 -21.81 -11.72
N ARG A 85 21.59 -22.04 -12.10
CA ARG A 85 21.14 -23.28 -12.74
C ARG A 85 21.87 -23.52 -14.06
N GLN A 86 22.01 -22.49 -14.91
CA GLN A 86 22.74 -22.63 -16.17
C GLN A 86 24.23 -22.93 -15.95
N LYS A 87 24.85 -22.32 -14.93
CA LYS A 87 26.24 -22.60 -14.57
C LYS A 87 26.40 -24.04 -14.06
N ASN A 88 25.47 -24.52 -13.24
CA ASN A 88 25.52 -25.89 -12.73
C ASN A 88 25.36 -26.91 -13.86
N ASN A 89 24.40 -26.71 -14.75
CA ASN A 89 24.23 -27.56 -15.94
C ASN A 89 25.50 -27.62 -16.80
N ARG A 90 26.16 -26.48 -17.06
CA ARG A 90 27.42 -26.45 -17.82
C ARG A 90 28.55 -27.19 -17.11
N LYS A 91 28.62 -27.12 -15.77
CA LYS A 91 29.63 -27.87 -15.00
C LYS A 91 29.40 -29.38 -15.09
N ASP A 92 28.15 -29.83 -14.95
CA ASP A 92 27.78 -31.23 -15.13
C ASP A 92 28.14 -31.74 -16.53
N GLU A 93 27.95 -30.94 -17.58
CA GLU A 93 28.37 -31.28 -18.95
C GLU A 93 29.90 -31.44 -19.06
N THR A 94 30.68 -30.51 -18.52
CA THR A 94 32.16 -30.58 -18.59
C THR A 94 32.74 -31.77 -17.83
N VAL A 95 32.18 -32.13 -16.67
CA VAL A 95 32.65 -33.29 -15.88
C VAL A 95 32.43 -34.61 -16.62
N ASN A 96 31.36 -34.73 -17.40
CA ASN A 96 31.08 -35.94 -18.17
C ASN A 96 31.93 -36.09 -19.44
N GLU A 97 32.52 -35.00 -19.97
CA GLU A 97 33.41 -35.05 -21.13
C GLU A 97 34.84 -35.48 -20.77
N ASP A 98 35.33 -35.13 -19.57
CA ASP A 98 36.68 -35.46 -19.12
C ASP A 98 36.85 -36.93 -18.66
N ASP A 99 35.75 -37.65 -18.42
CA ASP A 99 35.73 -39.06 -17.97
C ASP A 99 35.60 -40.09 -19.13
N LYS A 100 35.69 -39.66 -20.40
CA LYS A 100 35.41 -40.50 -21.58
C LYS A 100 36.60 -40.78 -22.51
#